data_AF-A0A8D6U4K8-F1
#
_entry.id   AF-A0A8D6U4K8-F1
#
_cell.length_a   1.000
_cell.length_b   1.000
_cell.length_c   1.000
_cell.angle_alpha   90.00
_cell.angle_beta   90.00
_cell.angle_gamma   90.00
#
_symmetry.space_group_name_H-M   'P 1'
#
loop_
_entity.id
_entity.type
_entity.pdbx_description
1 polymer ?
#
loop_
_entity_poly.entity_id
_entity_poly.type
_entity_poly.pdbx_seq_one_letter_code
_entity_poly.pdbx_strand_id
1 'polypeptide(L)'
;MFAYHTSTSHSLGDAQKDLVHLASYAIQSLVASYAFFDKGDEKYFGKVEKYETAVNSIDEELTTYLIDIFNELLSVSENEILASVLDSVRDLERIDLDSIRVVVDDDKVLAGQVILRHEELKKLEKQLRMISYQTS
;
A
#
# COMPACT_ATOMS: atom_id res chain seq x y z
N MET A 1 -0.41 -33.52 -24.83
CA MET A 1 0.70 -33.04 -23.98
C MET A 1 0.68 -31.52 -24.09
N PHE A 2 -0.01 -30.84 -23.19
CA PHE A 2 -0.10 -29.38 -23.16
C PHE A 2 0.66 -28.87 -21.93
N ALA A 3 1.38 -27.77 -22.17
CA ALA A 3 2.43 -27.11 -21.40
C ALA A 3 2.45 -27.33 -19.87
N TYR A 4 3.62 -27.75 -19.39
CA TYR A 4 4.11 -27.37 -18.06
C TYR A 4 4.44 -25.87 -18.11
N HIS A 5 3.52 -25.01 -17.71
CA HIS A 5 3.91 -23.71 -17.17
C HIS A 5 4.29 -23.93 -15.71
N THR A 6 5.58 -24.04 -15.45
CA THR A 6 6.14 -23.84 -14.11
C THR A 6 6.12 -22.34 -13.83
N SER A 7 4.93 -21.78 -13.63
CA SER A 7 4.81 -20.52 -12.90
C SER A 7 4.86 -20.94 -11.44
N THR A 8 5.85 -20.48 -10.68
CA THR A 8 5.83 -20.53 -9.23
C THR A 8 4.42 -20.19 -8.76
N SER A 9 3.71 -21.18 -8.19
CA SER A 9 2.32 -21.03 -7.77
C SER A 9 2.30 -20.08 -6.58
N HIS A 10 2.33 -18.78 -6.83
CA HIS A 10 1.89 -17.79 -5.85
C HIS A 10 0.44 -18.17 -5.54
N SER A 11 0.13 -18.25 -4.26
CA SER A 11 -1.23 -18.53 -3.80
C SER A 11 -1.94 -17.22 -3.51
N LEU A 12 -3.28 -17.23 -3.45
CA LEU A 12 -4.06 -16.07 -3.01
C LEU A 12 -3.61 -15.57 -1.62
N GLY A 13 -3.11 -16.47 -0.77
CA GLY A 13 -2.52 -16.13 0.52
C GLY A 13 -1.17 -15.40 0.42
N ASP A 14 -0.43 -15.57 -0.67
CA ASP A 14 0.80 -14.81 -0.92
C ASP A 14 0.49 -13.41 -1.46
N ALA A 15 -0.49 -13.28 -2.37
CA ALA A 15 -1.01 -11.96 -2.77
C ALA A 15 -1.50 -11.12 -1.58
N GLN A 16 -2.14 -11.76 -0.60
CA GLN A 16 -2.55 -11.07 0.62
C GLN A 16 -1.37 -10.58 1.45
N LYS A 17 -0.25 -11.32 1.51
CA LYS A 17 0.97 -10.87 2.20
C LYS A 17 1.61 -9.71 1.46
N ASP A 18 1.66 -9.78 0.13
CA ASP A 18 2.22 -8.72 -0.70
C ASP A 18 1.38 -7.44 -0.59
N LEU A 19 0.05 -7.57 -0.55
CA LEU A 19 -0.85 -6.46 -0.25
C LEU A 19 -0.56 -5.83 1.13
N VAL A 20 -0.28 -6.63 2.16
CA VAL A 20 0.10 -6.12 3.49
C VAL A 20 1.45 -5.39 3.45
N HIS A 21 2.42 -5.88 2.68
CA HIS A 21 3.69 -5.20 2.49
C HIS A 21 3.54 -3.88 1.73
N LEU A 22 2.79 -3.88 0.62
CA LEU A 22 2.42 -2.69 -0.14
C LEU A 22 1.79 -1.64 0.77
N ALA A 23 0.80 -2.06 1.59
CA ALA A 23 0.13 -1.18 2.54
C ALA A 23 1.10 -0.58 3.57
N SER A 24 1.99 -1.39 4.11
CA SER A 24 3.01 -0.95 5.07
C SER A 24 3.93 0.11 4.48
N TYR A 25 4.38 -0.07 3.24
CA TYR A 25 5.26 0.90 2.59
C TYR A 25 4.54 2.17 2.18
N ALA A 26 3.32 2.09 1.62
CA ALA A 26 2.51 3.26 1.30
C ALA A 26 2.21 4.12 2.55
N ILE A 27 1.90 3.48 3.70
CA ILE A 27 1.71 4.19 4.97
C ILE A 27 3.02 4.82 5.46
N GLN A 28 4.16 4.11 5.35
CA GLN A 28 5.46 4.67 5.74
C GLN A 28 5.87 5.85 4.84
N SER A 29 5.56 5.80 3.55
CA SER A 29 5.71 6.89 2.59
C SER A 29 4.92 8.12 3.03
N LEU A 30 3.65 7.93 3.40
CA LEU A 30 2.78 8.98 3.94
C LEU A 30 3.32 9.60 5.24
N VAL A 31 3.82 8.77 6.16
CA VAL A 31 4.40 9.24 7.42
C VAL A 31 5.71 10.00 7.18
N ALA A 32 6.53 9.56 6.22
CA ALA A 32 7.77 10.22 5.87
C ALA A 32 7.53 11.56 5.16
N SER A 33 6.57 11.62 4.23
CA SER A 33 6.19 12.86 3.56
C SER A 33 5.64 13.89 4.55
N TYR A 34 4.81 13.47 5.51
CA TYR A 34 4.41 14.32 6.64
C TYR A 34 5.61 14.85 7.43
N ALA A 35 6.55 13.96 7.81
CA ALA A 35 7.71 14.35 8.60
C ALA A 35 8.67 15.28 7.85
N PHE A 36 8.76 15.19 6.53
CA PHE A 36 9.47 16.14 5.68
C PHE A 36 8.90 17.55 5.82
N PHE A 37 7.57 17.71 5.75
CA PHE A 37 6.91 19.01 5.91
C PHE A 37 6.95 19.55 7.33
N ASP A 38 6.68 18.72 8.33
CA ASP A 38 6.64 19.14 9.74
C ASP A 38 8.01 19.60 10.24
N LYS A 39 9.08 18.95 9.77
CA LYS A 39 10.45 19.18 10.29
C LYS A 39 11.36 19.93 9.33
N GLY A 40 11.01 20.01 8.05
CA GLY A 40 11.85 20.59 6.99
C GLY A 40 13.18 19.84 6.80
N ASP A 41 13.19 18.53 7.04
CA ASP A 41 14.43 17.71 7.01
C ASP A 41 14.46 16.79 5.78
N GLU A 42 15.39 17.09 4.88
CA GLU A 42 15.65 16.38 3.61
C GLU A 42 15.88 14.87 3.76
N LYS A 43 16.29 14.39 4.94
CA LYS A 43 16.43 12.94 5.15
C LYS A 43 15.12 12.17 4.96
N TYR A 44 13.98 12.84 5.13
CA TYR A 44 12.67 12.25 4.93
C TYR A 44 12.30 12.17 3.45
N PHE A 45 12.79 13.07 2.60
CA PHE A 45 12.66 12.98 1.15
C PHE A 45 13.25 11.65 0.64
N GLY A 46 14.51 11.38 0.99
CA GLY A 46 15.18 10.12 0.60
C GLY A 46 14.59 8.86 1.25
N LYS A 47 13.66 8.99 2.21
CA LYS A 47 12.84 7.86 2.68
C LYS A 47 11.61 7.66 1.82
N VAL A 48 10.89 8.74 1.47
CA VAL A 48 9.74 8.69 0.57
C VAL A 48 10.13 8.05 -0.76
N GLU A 49 11.24 8.47 -1.39
CA GLU A 49 11.72 7.84 -2.63
C GLU A 49 11.99 6.33 -2.50
N LYS A 50 12.55 5.90 -1.37
CA LYS A 50 12.82 4.47 -1.14
C LYS A 50 11.53 3.67 -0.97
N TYR A 51 10.54 4.26 -0.31
CA TYR A 51 9.24 3.63 -0.15
C TYR A 51 8.49 3.56 -1.47
N GLU A 52 8.54 4.62 -2.29
CA GLU A 52 7.95 4.65 -3.63
C GLU A 52 8.55 3.58 -4.54
N THR A 53 9.87 3.41 -4.54
CA THR A 53 10.52 2.33 -5.28
C THR A 53 10.05 0.94 -4.83
N ALA A 54 9.86 0.74 -3.52
CA ALA A 54 9.37 -0.51 -2.97
C ALA A 54 7.88 -0.75 -3.31
N VAL A 55 7.04 0.28 -3.25
CA VAL A 55 5.62 0.23 -3.61
C VAL A 55 5.47 -0.13 -5.08
N ASN A 56 6.18 0.56 -5.98
CA ASN A 56 6.13 0.28 -7.42
C ASN A 56 6.54 -1.16 -7.76
N SER A 57 7.59 -1.68 -7.12
CA SER A 57 8.05 -3.05 -7.34
C SER A 57 7.00 -4.07 -6.90
N ILE A 58 6.38 -3.87 -5.73
CA ILE A 58 5.36 -4.79 -5.21
C ILE A 58 4.07 -4.68 -6.01
N ASP A 59 3.65 -3.48 -6.41
CA ASP A 59 2.47 -3.27 -7.26
C ASP A 59 2.62 -3.97 -8.62
N GLU A 60 3.77 -3.82 -9.28
CA GLU A 60 4.03 -4.47 -10.57
C GLU A 60 3.95 -6.01 -10.46
N GLU A 61 4.62 -6.59 -9.47
CA GLU A 61 4.60 -8.04 -9.22
C GLU A 61 3.20 -8.53 -8.85
N LEU A 62 2.52 -7.83 -7.94
CA LEU A 62 1.20 -8.21 -7.45
C LEU A 62 0.14 -8.08 -8.54
N THR A 63 0.10 -6.97 -9.29
CA THR A 63 -0.85 -6.77 -10.38
C THR A 63 -0.65 -7.79 -11.49
N THR A 64 0.60 -8.13 -11.82
CA THR A 64 0.90 -9.19 -12.80
C THR A 64 0.32 -10.53 -12.35
N TYR A 65 0.56 -10.89 -11.08
CA TYR A 65 0.04 -12.13 -10.51
C TYR A 65 -1.50 -12.17 -10.47
N LEU A 66 -2.15 -11.06 -10.08
CA LEU A 66 -3.62 -10.99 -10.01
C LEU A 66 -4.27 -11.12 -11.40
N ILE A 67 -3.63 -10.60 -12.45
CA ILE A 67 -4.07 -10.79 -13.84
C ILE A 67 -3.96 -12.26 -14.25
N ASP A 68 -2.88 -12.94 -13.87
CA ASP A 68 -2.70 -14.37 -14.17
C ASP A 68 -3.80 -15.22 -13.51
N ILE A 69 -4.13 -14.96 -12.24
CA ILE A 69 -5.23 -15.66 -11.53
C ILE A 69 -6.59 -15.36 -12.19
N PHE A 70 -6.84 -14.11 -12.62
CA PHE A 70 -8.10 -13.73 -13.25
C PHE A 70 -8.40 -14.55 -14.51
N ASN A 71 -7.36 -15.03 -15.20
CA ASN A 71 -7.50 -15.86 -16.39
C ASN A 71 -7.78 -17.35 -16.08
N GLU A 72 -7.80 -17.75 -14.81
CA GLU A 72 -8.17 -19.10 -14.36
C GLU A 72 -9.69 -19.24 -14.12
N LEU A 73 -10.22 -20.46 -14.11
CA LEU A 73 -11.64 -20.73 -13.80
C LEU A 73 -11.92 -20.58 -12.30
N LEU A 74 -12.08 -19.33 -11.84
CA LEU A 74 -12.37 -19.00 -10.45
C LEU A 74 -13.85 -19.17 -10.08
N SER A 75 -14.11 -19.47 -8.81
CA SER A 75 -15.46 -19.36 -8.23
C SER A 75 -15.89 -17.89 -8.10
N VAL A 76 -17.19 -17.66 -7.86
CA VAL A 76 -17.74 -16.31 -7.64
C VAL A 76 -17.07 -15.63 -6.43
N SER A 77 -16.88 -16.36 -5.32
CA SER A 77 -16.25 -15.81 -4.12
C SER A 77 -14.77 -15.46 -4.32
N GLU A 78 -14.03 -16.25 -5.12
CA GLU A 78 -12.63 -15.95 -5.42
C GLU A 78 -12.51 -14.70 -6.30
N ASN A 79 -13.43 -14.52 -7.26
CA ASN A 79 -13.51 -13.30 -8.07
C ASN A 79 -13.79 -12.05 -7.23
N GLU A 80 -14.69 -12.13 -6.24
CA GLU A 80 -14.97 -11.00 -5.33
C GLU A 80 -13.75 -10.62 -4.50
N ILE A 81 -13.02 -11.60 -3.97
CA ILE A 81 -11.78 -11.35 -3.23
C ILE A 81 -10.73 -10.72 -4.14
N LEU A 82 -10.55 -11.25 -5.35
CA LEU A 82 -9.60 -10.75 -6.33
C LEU A 82 -9.87 -9.29 -6.71
N ALA A 83 -11.14 -8.95 -6.98
CA ALA A 83 -11.55 -7.57 -7.25
C ALA A 83 -11.25 -6.64 -6.05
N SER A 84 -11.56 -7.08 -4.83
CA SER A 84 -11.27 -6.32 -3.62
C SER A 84 -9.77 -6.10 -3.40
N VAL A 85 -8.92 -7.07 -3.75
CA VAL A 85 -7.46 -6.93 -3.67
C VAL A 85 -6.97 -5.91 -4.69
N LEU A 86 -7.42 -6.00 -5.95
CA LEU A 86 -7.04 -5.04 -7.00
C LEU A 86 -7.43 -3.60 -6.65
N ASP A 87 -8.62 -3.40 -6.11
CA ASP A 87 -9.06 -2.07 -5.68
C ASP A 87 -8.20 -1.55 -4.52
N SER A 88 -7.82 -2.44 -3.58
CA SER A 88 -6.94 -2.08 -2.47
C SER A 88 -5.53 -1.71 -2.95
N VAL A 89 -4.98 -2.43 -3.92
CA VAL A 89 -3.67 -2.13 -4.51
C VAL A 89 -3.65 -0.72 -5.11
N ARG A 90 -4.66 -0.38 -5.92
CA ARG A 90 -4.81 0.95 -6.55
C ARG A 90 -4.95 2.07 -5.52
N ASP A 91 -5.71 1.83 -4.45
CA ASP A 91 -5.87 2.82 -3.38
C ASP A 91 -4.55 3.07 -2.64
N LEU A 92 -3.73 2.05 -2.45
CA LEU A 92 -2.42 2.15 -1.80
C LEU A 92 -1.37 2.83 -2.70
N GLU A 93 -1.35 2.50 -4.00
CA GLU A 93 -0.53 3.21 -5.00
C GLU A 93 -0.87 4.71 -5.01
N ARG A 94 -2.16 5.07 -4.96
CA ARG A 94 -2.59 6.47 -4.90
C ARG A 94 -2.10 7.19 -3.63
N ILE A 95 -2.07 6.51 -2.48
CA ILE A 95 -1.52 7.08 -1.23
C ILE A 95 -0.02 7.33 -1.36
N ASP A 96 0.71 6.40 -1.96
CA ASP A 96 2.15 6.55 -2.17
C ASP A 96 2.46 7.65 -3.20
N LEU A 97 1.70 7.70 -4.30
CA LEU A 97 1.78 8.77 -5.29
C LEU A 97 1.52 10.16 -4.67
N ASP A 98 0.51 10.28 -3.81
CA ASP A 98 0.26 11.52 -3.08
C ASP A 98 1.46 11.88 -2.19
N SER A 99 2.10 10.89 -1.57
CA SER A 99 3.23 11.07 -0.66
C SER A 99 4.49 11.55 -1.37
N ILE A 100 4.80 11.00 -2.55
CA ILE A 100 5.95 11.44 -3.36
C ILE A 100 5.69 12.83 -3.95
N ARG A 101 4.48 13.12 -4.44
CA ARG A 101 4.15 14.45 -4.98
C ARG A 101 4.24 15.55 -3.94
N VAL A 102 3.83 15.26 -2.71
CA VAL A 102 3.99 16.17 -1.57
C VAL A 102 5.45 16.62 -1.44
N VAL A 103 6.42 15.72 -1.50
CA VAL A 103 7.84 16.07 -1.31
C VAL A 103 8.56 16.54 -2.58
N VAL A 104 8.18 16.04 -3.76
CA VAL A 104 8.82 16.39 -5.06
C VAL A 104 8.28 17.70 -5.62
N ASP A 105 6.96 17.92 -5.55
CA ASP A 105 6.32 19.10 -6.15
C ASP A 105 6.22 20.28 -5.16
N ASP A 106 6.65 20.11 -3.90
CA ASP A 106 6.37 21.02 -2.77
C ASP A 106 4.86 21.38 -2.70
N ASP A 107 3.98 20.40 -2.95
CA ASP A 107 2.53 20.62 -3.00
C ASP A 107 1.95 20.80 -1.59
N LYS A 108 1.88 22.06 -1.15
CA LYS A 108 1.39 22.44 0.18
C LYS A 108 -0.09 22.13 0.41
N VAL A 109 -0.91 22.08 -0.65
CA VAL A 109 -2.33 21.75 -0.52
C VAL A 109 -2.46 20.26 -0.23
N LEU A 110 -1.75 19.44 -1.00
CA LEU A 110 -1.71 18.00 -0.79
C LEU A 110 -1.04 17.64 0.55
N ALA A 111 0.00 18.37 0.95
CA ALA A 111 0.62 18.23 2.26
C ALA A 111 -0.40 18.44 3.38
N GLY A 112 -1.26 19.46 3.26
CA GLY A 112 -2.39 19.69 4.18
C GLY A 112 -3.34 18.49 4.31
N GLN A 113 -3.63 17.81 3.19
CA GLN A 113 -4.48 16.62 3.20
C GLN A 113 -3.77 15.41 3.81
N VAL A 114 -2.48 15.22 3.49
CA VAL A 114 -1.63 14.17 4.08
C VAL A 114 -1.54 14.32 5.60
N ILE A 115 -1.39 15.55 6.10
CA ILE A 115 -1.40 15.87 7.53
C ILE A 115 -2.69 15.35 8.18
N LEU A 116 -3.86 15.69 7.61
CA LEU A 116 -5.15 15.26 8.15
C LEU A 116 -5.30 13.73 8.16
N ARG A 117 -4.94 13.05 7.07
CA ARG A 117 -4.97 11.58 6.97
C ARG A 117 -4.07 10.94 8.05
N HIS A 118 -2.87 11.49 8.28
CA HIS A 118 -1.96 10.98 9.29
C HIS A 118 -2.53 11.12 10.72
N GLU A 119 -3.16 12.26 11.04
CA GLU A 119 -3.80 12.48 12.34
C GLU A 119 -4.97 11.52 12.59
N GLU A 120 -5.80 11.29 11.57
CA GLU A 120 -6.92 10.34 11.61
C GLU A 120 -6.43 8.91 11.88
N LEU A 121 -5.40 8.46 11.14
CA LEU A 121 -4.78 7.15 11.36
C LEU A 121 -4.24 7.01 12.79
N LYS A 122 -3.51 8.02 13.27
CA LYS A 122 -2.96 8.02 14.64
C LYS A 122 -4.07 7.95 15.71
N LYS A 123 -5.21 8.61 15.47
CA LYS A 123 -6.38 8.55 16.36
C LYS A 123 -7.00 7.15 16.37
N LEU A 124 -7.18 6.54 15.19
CA LEU A 124 -7.70 5.18 15.04
C LEU A 124 -6.80 4.15 15.74
N GLU A 125 -5.49 4.22 15.53
CA GLU A 125 -4.55 3.32 16.20
C GLU A 125 -4.61 3.43 17.73
N LYS A 126 -4.78 4.66 18.27
CA LYS A 126 -4.93 4.86 19.71
C LYS A 126 -6.21 4.21 20.24
N GLN A 127 -7.32 4.33 19.51
CA GLN A 127 -8.59 3.70 19.87
C GLN A 127 -8.48 2.17 19.85
N LEU A 128 -7.87 1.60 18.82
CA LEU A 128 -7.66 0.15 18.70
C LEU A 128 -6.81 -0.41 19.85
N ARG A 129 -5.72 0.27 20.22
CA ARG A 129 -4.90 -0.12 21.37
C ARG A 129 -5.70 -0.12 22.67
N MET A 130 -6.50 0.91 22.93
CA MET A 130 -7.34 0.99 24.13
C MET A 130 -8.33 -0.19 24.22
N ILE A 131 -8.92 -0.61 23.09
CA ILE A 131 -9.81 -1.77 23.04
C ILE A 131 -9.04 -3.06 23.37
N SER A 132 -7.85 -3.27 22.79
CA SER A 132 -7.04 -4.48 23.06
C SER A 132 -6.61 -4.63 24.53
N TYR A 133 -6.41 -3.51 25.25
CA TYR A 133 -6.08 -3.52 26.68
C TYR A 133 -7.30 -3.75 27.59
N GLN A 134 -8.53 -3.57 27.09
CA GLN A 134 -9.77 -3.78 27.85
C GLN A 134 -10.30 -5.21 27.73
N THR A 135 -9.84 -5.96 26.72
CA THR A 135 -10.24 -7.34 26.43
C THR A 135 -9.20 -8.39 26.88
N SER A 136 -8.08 -7.96 27.46
CA SER A 136 -7.02 -8.80 28.04
C SER A 136 -7.14 -8.83 29.56
#